data_AF-A0A2E5YS94-F1
#
_entry.id   AF-A0A2E5YS94-F1
#
_cell.length_a   1.000
_cell.length_b   1.000
_cell.length_c   1.000
_cell.angle_alpha   90.00
_cell.angle_beta   90.00
_cell.angle_gamma   90.00
#
_symmetry.space_group_name_H-M   'P 1'
#
loop_
_entity.id
_entity.type
_entity.pdbx_description
1 polymer ?
#
loop_
_entity_poly.entity_id
_entity_poly.type
_entity_poly.pdbx_seq_one_letter_code
_entity_poly.pdbx_strand_id
1 'polypeptide(L)'
;MGDQGGGHSRSGLTREALAGAMPRSLIAEGRAERLALDWVARVDRAVAEGEPAFPRYPLCAGLRVALFEARRARRVVRGLEGAEGALGTQERGLAQAAATRPEANRRRISRLLVVSADGSARFYRGVDRLRHRYAARLEAVLVECDEIELGGAVFGDGCRARALMIDHKEAVARFLGVLDERIGGAGSREDAASPSTAD
;
A
#
# COMPACT_ATOMS: atom_id res chain seq x y z
N MET A 1 32.65 -15.39 15.19
CA MET A 1 33.07 -14.71 13.94
C MET A 1 32.47 -15.48 12.76
N GLY A 2 31.36 -15.12 12.14
CA GLY A 2 30.31 -14.15 12.45
C GLY A 2 28.98 -14.86 12.15
N ASP A 3 28.02 -14.70 13.06
CA ASP A 3 26.65 -15.15 12.87
C ASP A 3 26.01 -14.25 11.81
N GLN A 4 25.72 -14.80 10.63
CA GLN A 4 24.98 -14.10 9.59
C GLN A 4 23.52 -14.06 10.01
N GLY A 5 23.17 -12.99 10.73
CA GLY A 5 21.79 -12.63 11.04
C GLY A 5 21.00 -12.37 9.76
N GLY A 6 20.53 -13.45 9.13
CA GLY A 6 19.47 -13.42 8.14
C GLY A 6 18.20 -12.95 8.82
N GLY A 7 18.03 -11.63 8.88
CA GLY A 7 16.80 -10.97 9.28
C GLY A 7 15.67 -11.39 8.35
N HIS A 8 15.00 -12.48 8.71
CA HIS A 8 13.74 -12.88 8.11
C HIS A 8 12.73 -11.79 8.49
N SER A 9 12.61 -10.78 7.63
CA SER A 9 11.58 -9.77 7.78
C SER A 9 10.23 -10.50 7.81
N ARG A 10 9.48 -10.29 8.89
CA ARG A 10 8.13 -10.85 9.07
C ARG A 10 7.11 -10.29 8.06
N SER A 11 7.57 -9.44 7.14
CA SER A 11 6.92 -9.12 5.87
C SER A 11 7.46 -10.07 4.80
N GLY A 12 6.67 -11.04 4.36
CA GLY A 12 7.07 -12.10 3.42
C GLY A 12 7.44 -11.66 1.99
N LEU A 13 7.87 -10.42 1.77
CA LEU A 13 8.42 -9.93 0.52
C LEU A 13 9.76 -9.25 0.75
N THR A 14 10.78 -9.70 0.03
CA THR A 14 12.03 -8.95 -0.11
C THR A 14 11.77 -7.63 -0.85
N ARG A 15 12.62 -6.62 -0.62
CA ARG A 15 12.58 -5.34 -1.37
C ARG A 15 12.54 -5.58 -2.88
N GLU A 16 13.38 -6.48 -3.38
CA GLU A 16 13.45 -6.80 -4.81
C GLU A 16 12.12 -7.39 -5.34
N ALA A 17 11.54 -8.34 -4.61
CA ALA A 17 10.27 -8.93 -4.98
C ALA A 17 9.13 -7.90 -4.95
N LEU A 18 9.14 -6.97 -3.98
CA LEU A 18 8.19 -5.87 -3.91
C LEU A 18 8.36 -4.88 -5.08
N ALA A 19 9.58 -4.45 -5.37
CA ALA A 19 9.88 -3.58 -6.51
C ALA A 19 9.43 -4.22 -7.84
N GLY A 20 9.76 -5.51 -8.01
CA GLY A 20 9.36 -6.30 -9.18
C GLY A 20 7.85 -6.55 -9.29
N ALA A 21 7.08 -6.33 -8.21
CA ALA A 21 5.62 -6.48 -8.16
C ALA A 21 4.86 -5.14 -8.34
N MET A 22 5.52 -3.98 -8.28
CA MET A 22 4.87 -2.67 -8.43
C MET A 22 4.08 -2.52 -9.75
N PRO A 23 3.14 -1.55 -9.86
CA PRO A 23 2.51 -1.21 -11.12
C PRO A 23 3.52 -0.95 -12.25
N ARG A 24 3.22 -1.42 -13.46
CA ARG A 24 4.16 -1.37 -14.60
C ARG A 24 4.64 0.04 -14.95
N SER A 25 3.77 1.03 -14.87
CA SER A 25 4.13 2.43 -15.10
C SER A 25 5.21 2.89 -14.13
N LEU A 26 5.07 2.60 -12.84
CA LEU A 26 6.07 2.95 -11.83
C LEU A 26 7.39 2.20 -11.99
N ILE A 27 7.36 0.97 -12.49
CA ILE A 27 8.59 0.24 -12.86
C ILE A 27 9.26 0.91 -14.05
N ALA A 28 8.51 1.21 -15.12
CA ALA A 28 9.03 1.84 -16.32
C ALA A 28 9.59 3.26 -16.06
N GLU A 29 8.99 3.98 -15.11
CA GLU A 29 9.44 5.30 -14.64
C GLU A 29 10.63 5.23 -13.67
N GLY A 30 11.12 4.03 -13.31
CA GLY A 30 12.23 3.87 -12.36
C GLY A 30 11.90 4.21 -10.90
N ARG A 31 10.61 4.28 -10.54
CA ARG A 31 10.12 4.69 -9.21
C ARG A 31 9.94 3.51 -8.26
N ALA A 32 9.82 2.30 -8.80
CA ALA A 32 9.46 1.09 -8.05
C ALA A 32 10.47 0.73 -6.94
N GLU A 33 11.76 0.95 -7.17
CA GLU A 33 12.80 0.58 -6.20
C GLU A 33 12.80 1.47 -4.96
N ARG A 34 12.71 2.80 -5.16
CA ARG A 34 12.60 3.77 -4.06
C ARG A 34 11.35 3.52 -3.22
N LEU A 35 10.22 3.27 -3.88
CA LEU A 35 8.97 2.89 -3.19
C LEU A 35 9.14 1.61 -2.38
N ALA A 36 9.74 0.56 -2.94
CA ALA A 36 9.94 -0.70 -2.23
C ALA A 36 10.89 -0.55 -1.03
N LEU A 37 11.94 0.27 -1.15
CA LEU A 37 12.86 0.57 -0.06
C LEU A 37 12.16 1.25 1.12
N ASP A 38 11.47 2.37 0.86
CA ASP A 38 10.74 3.10 1.90
C ASP A 38 9.62 2.25 2.52
N TRP A 39 8.91 1.46 1.69
CA TRP A 39 7.87 0.56 2.16
C TRP A 39 8.39 -0.48 3.15
N VAL A 40 9.49 -1.16 2.84
CA VAL A 40 10.11 -2.15 3.74
C VAL A 40 10.60 -1.47 5.02
N ALA A 41 11.27 -0.33 4.91
CA ALA A 41 11.77 0.41 6.08
C ALA A 41 10.63 0.82 7.03
N ARG A 42 9.47 1.23 6.50
CA ARG A 42 8.28 1.56 7.31
C ARG A 42 7.66 0.35 7.98
N VAL A 43 7.62 -0.79 7.28
CA VAL A 43 7.13 -2.04 7.87
C VAL A 43 8.03 -2.50 9.00
N ASP A 44 9.35 -2.47 8.80
CA ASP A 44 10.33 -2.86 9.82
C ASP A 44 10.22 -1.96 11.06
N ARG A 45 10.03 -0.64 10.86
CA ARG A 45 9.76 0.32 11.95
C ARG A 45 8.48 -0.03 12.71
N ALA A 46 7.36 -0.25 12.01
CA ALA A 46 6.10 -0.61 12.65
C ALA A 46 6.24 -1.89 13.48
N VAL A 47 6.94 -2.90 12.97
CA VAL A 47 7.19 -4.14 13.72
C VAL A 47 8.04 -3.89 14.97
N ALA A 48 9.07 -3.05 14.88
CA ALA A 48 9.92 -2.69 16.03
C ALA A 48 9.13 -1.95 17.12
N GLU A 49 8.12 -1.16 16.73
CA GLU A 49 7.23 -0.42 17.62
C GLU A 49 6.07 -1.29 18.18
N GLY A 50 5.99 -2.57 17.79
CA GLY A 50 4.89 -3.46 18.21
C GLY A 50 3.57 -3.21 17.47
N GLU A 51 3.61 -2.43 16.39
CA GLU A 51 2.47 -2.08 15.54
C GLU A 51 2.21 -3.14 14.46
N PRO A 52 1.02 -3.14 13.82
CA PRO A 52 0.74 -3.98 12.66
C PRO A 52 1.78 -3.80 11.53
N ALA A 53 2.23 -4.91 10.94
CA ALA A 53 3.28 -4.97 9.91
C ALA A 53 2.84 -4.48 8.52
N PHE A 54 2.43 -3.21 8.45
CA PHE A 54 2.06 -2.49 7.23
C PHE A 54 2.84 -1.18 7.16
N PRO A 55 3.16 -0.69 5.94
CA PRO A 55 3.73 0.64 5.83
C PRO A 55 2.67 1.68 6.23
N ARG A 56 3.13 2.74 6.90
CA ARG A 56 2.28 3.82 7.40
C ARG A 56 2.66 5.14 6.75
N TYR A 57 1.67 5.87 6.26
CA TYR A 57 1.87 7.15 5.59
C TYR A 57 0.86 8.20 6.08
N PRO A 58 1.24 9.48 6.22
CA PRO A 58 0.31 10.54 6.57
C PRO A 58 -0.72 10.79 5.46
N LEU A 59 -1.99 11.02 5.83
CA LEU A 59 -3.02 11.44 4.88
C LEU A 59 -2.77 12.87 4.40
N CYS A 60 -2.07 13.03 3.27
CA CYS A 60 -1.81 14.34 2.69
C CYS A 60 -2.86 14.73 1.62
N ALA A 61 -2.83 16.00 1.20
CA ALA A 61 -3.69 16.51 0.13
C ALA A 61 -3.59 15.70 -1.18
N GLY A 62 -2.38 15.29 -1.58
CA GLY A 62 -2.18 14.47 -2.77
C GLY A 62 -2.87 13.10 -2.68
N LEU A 63 -2.81 12.44 -1.51
CA LEU A 63 -3.50 11.16 -1.30
C LEU A 63 -5.01 11.34 -1.29
N ARG A 64 -5.51 12.42 -0.67
CA ARG A 64 -6.94 12.77 -0.71
C ARG A 64 -7.43 12.93 -2.15
N VAL A 65 -6.70 13.66 -3.00
CA VAL A 65 -7.01 13.82 -4.43
C VAL A 65 -6.96 12.48 -5.17
N ALA A 66 -5.92 11.66 -4.94
CA ALA A 66 -5.80 10.36 -5.59
C ALA A 66 -6.97 9.42 -5.25
N LEU A 67 -7.40 9.41 -3.97
CA LEU A 67 -8.54 8.63 -3.49
C LEU A 67 -9.87 9.15 -4.05
N PHE A 68 -10.08 10.46 -4.03
CA PHE A 68 -11.26 11.10 -4.61
C PHE A 68 -11.42 10.77 -6.10
N GLU A 69 -10.35 10.88 -6.88
CA GLU A 69 -10.36 10.56 -8.31
C GLU A 69 -10.57 9.06 -8.57
N ALA A 70 -10.00 8.18 -7.73
CA ALA A 70 -10.28 6.75 -7.80
C ALA A 70 -11.78 6.46 -7.55
N ARG A 71 -12.39 7.12 -6.56
CA ARG A 71 -13.83 6.99 -6.28
C ARG A 71 -14.67 7.55 -7.43
N ARG A 72 -14.34 8.73 -7.95
CA ARG A 72 -15.04 9.36 -9.09
C ARG A 72 -15.03 8.46 -10.32
N ALA A 73 -13.93 7.75 -10.54
CA ALA A 73 -13.78 6.77 -11.61
C ALA A 73 -14.44 5.39 -11.32
N ARG A 74 -15.17 5.24 -10.21
CA ARG A 74 -15.76 3.97 -9.74
C ARG A 74 -14.74 2.85 -9.57
N ARG A 75 -13.54 3.19 -9.10
CA ARG A 75 -12.41 2.27 -8.87
C ARG A 75 -12.13 2.07 -7.38
N VAL A 76 -13.12 2.30 -6.53
CA VAL A 76 -13.02 2.11 -5.08
C VAL A 76 -14.12 1.17 -4.61
N VAL A 77 -13.74 0.22 -3.79
CA VAL A 77 -14.63 -0.69 -3.07
C VAL A 77 -14.54 -0.37 -1.58
N ARG A 78 -15.68 -0.21 -0.90
CA ARG A 78 -15.74 0.16 0.52
C ARG A 78 -15.67 -1.09 1.41
N GLY A 79 -14.90 -1.01 2.49
CA GLY A 79 -14.83 -2.02 3.53
C GLY A 79 -14.07 -3.30 3.13
N LEU A 80 -13.73 -4.10 4.13
CA LEU A 80 -13.02 -5.38 3.93
C LEU A 80 -13.90 -6.43 3.26
N GLU A 81 -15.18 -6.52 3.64
CA GLU A 81 -16.13 -7.48 3.06
C GLU A 81 -16.34 -7.21 1.56
N GLY A 82 -16.57 -5.94 1.19
CA GLY A 82 -16.67 -5.54 -0.20
C GLY A 82 -15.39 -5.87 -0.98
N ALA A 83 -14.22 -5.57 -0.40
CA ALA A 83 -12.95 -5.90 -1.01
C ALA A 83 -12.78 -7.42 -1.23
N GLU A 84 -13.12 -8.24 -0.24
CA GLU A 84 -13.07 -9.70 -0.35
C GLU A 84 -14.00 -10.24 -1.46
N GLY A 85 -15.24 -9.73 -1.54
CA GLY A 85 -16.18 -10.12 -2.60
C GLY A 85 -15.70 -9.72 -4.01
N ALA A 86 -15.15 -8.52 -4.15
CA ALA A 86 -14.59 -8.04 -5.42
C ALA A 86 -13.37 -8.88 -5.85
N LEU A 87 -12.45 -9.15 -4.93
CA LEU A 87 -11.26 -9.98 -5.18
C LEU A 87 -11.64 -11.42 -5.55
N GLY A 88 -12.60 -12.03 -4.83
CA GLY A 88 -13.07 -13.37 -5.15
C GLY A 88 -13.78 -13.47 -6.51
N THR A 89 -14.42 -12.40 -6.97
CA THR A 89 -14.99 -12.34 -8.33
C THR A 89 -13.90 -12.28 -9.40
N GLN A 90 -12.84 -11.52 -9.12
CA GLN A 90 -11.72 -11.36 -10.06
C GLN A 90 -10.85 -12.62 -10.13
N GLU A 91 -10.58 -13.26 -9.00
CA GLU A 91 -9.87 -14.54 -8.95
C GLU A 91 -10.57 -15.60 -9.81
N ARG A 92 -11.90 -15.72 -9.70
CA ARG A 92 -12.69 -16.63 -10.54
C ARG A 92 -12.56 -16.29 -12.03
N GLY A 93 -12.66 -15.02 -12.39
CA GLY A 93 -12.49 -14.58 -13.79
C GLY A 93 -11.08 -14.81 -14.33
N LEU A 94 -10.05 -14.62 -13.50
CA LEU A 94 -8.66 -14.88 -13.85
C LEU A 94 -8.38 -16.38 -14.00
N ALA A 95 -8.93 -17.22 -13.13
CA ALA A 95 -8.80 -18.67 -13.22
C ALA A 95 -9.39 -19.19 -14.54
N GLN A 96 -10.55 -18.67 -14.96
CA GLN A 96 -11.16 -18.98 -16.25
C GLN A 96 -10.29 -18.54 -17.44
N ALA A 97 -9.66 -17.36 -17.35
CA ALA A 97 -8.78 -16.86 -18.40
C ALA A 97 -7.41 -17.57 -18.45
N ALA A 98 -6.87 -17.97 -17.30
CA ALA A 98 -5.55 -18.60 -17.17
C ALA A 98 -5.47 -19.97 -17.87
N ALA A 99 -6.62 -20.66 -18.02
CA ALA A 99 -6.73 -21.86 -18.84
C ALA A 99 -6.28 -21.68 -20.30
N THR A 100 -6.16 -20.42 -20.77
CA THR A 100 -5.76 -20.09 -22.14
C THR A 100 -4.37 -19.45 -22.26
N ARG A 101 -3.74 -19.01 -21.15
CA ARG A 101 -2.42 -18.33 -21.14
C ARG A 101 -1.65 -18.57 -19.83
N PRO A 102 -0.72 -19.55 -19.77
CA PRO A 102 0.02 -19.93 -18.56
C PRO A 102 1.00 -18.86 -18.04
N GLU A 103 1.45 -17.95 -18.90
CA GLU A 103 2.55 -17.00 -18.61
C GLU A 103 2.13 -15.78 -17.76
N ALA A 104 0.85 -15.66 -17.40
CA ALA A 104 0.30 -14.48 -16.72
C ALA A 104 0.59 -14.42 -15.20
N ASN A 105 1.38 -15.35 -14.66
CA ASN A 105 1.37 -15.69 -13.23
C ASN A 105 2.44 -14.99 -12.36
N ARG A 106 3.01 -13.87 -12.82
CA ARG A 106 3.93 -13.06 -11.99
C ARG A 106 3.14 -12.11 -11.09
N ARG A 107 3.47 -12.10 -9.78
CA ARG A 107 2.91 -11.15 -8.79
C ARG A 107 2.94 -9.73 -9.34
N ARG A 108 1.81 -9.04 -9.25
CA ARG A 108 1.64 -7.66 -9.72
C ARG A 108 0.62 -6.93 -8.87
N ILE A 109 1.10 -5.99 -8.05
CA ILE A 109 0.28 -5.07 -7.29
C ILE A 109 -0.56 -4.27 -8.27
N SER A 110 -1.85 -4.62 -8.30
CA SER A 110 -2.86 -3.98 -9.13
C SER A 110 -4.08 -3.56 -8.30
N ARG A 111 -4.07 -3.93 -7.02
CA ARG A 111 -5.06 -3.62 -6.00
C ARG A 111 -4.36 -3.18 -4.73
N LEU A 112 -4.95 -2.21 -4.06
CA LEU A 112 -4.41 -1.66 -2.84
C LEU A 112 -5.51 -1.48 -1.81
N LEU A 113 -5.37 -2.13 -0.66
CA LEU A 113 -6.13 -1.78 0.53
C LEU A 113 -5.52 -0.52 1.15
N VAL A 114 -6.37 0.47 1.37
CA VAL A 114 -6.05 1.70 2.09
C VAL A 114 -6.86 1.68 3.37
N VAL A 115 -6.17 1.72 4.50
CA VAL A 115 -6.74 1.41 5.82
C VAL A 115 -6.43 2.55 6.78
N SER A 116 -7.39 2.94 7.61
CA SER A 116 -7.18 3.94 8.66
C SER A 116 -6.31 3.36 9.80
N ALA A 117 -5.69 4.24 10.58
CA ALA A 117 -4.77 3.88 11.66
C ALA A 117 -5.46 3.63 13.02
N ASP A 118 -6.77 3.88 13.12
CA ASP A 118 -7.61 3.72 14.31
C ASP A 118 -8.30 2.33 14.42
N GLY A 119 -7.87 1.36 13.60
CA GLY A 119 -8.37 0.00 13.62
C GLY A 119 -8.02 -0.78 14.89
N SER A 120 -8.84 -1.78 15.24
CA SER A 120 -8.52 -2.71 16.31
C SER A 120 -7.54 -3.80 15.86
N ALA A 121 -6.85 -4.46 16.79
CA ALA A 121 -5.98 -5.59 16.46
C ALA A 121 -6.71 -6.71 15.68
N ARG A 122 -7.99 -6.98 16.02
CA ARG A 122 -8.82 -7.96 15.28
C ARG A 122 -9.06 -7.51 13.84
N PHE A 123 -9.29 -6.22 13.63
CA PHE A 123 -9.49 -5.64 12.31
C PHE A 123 -8.22 -5.75 11.46
N TYR A 124 -7.05 -5.40 12.00
CA TYR A 124 -5.77 -5.54 11.29
C TYR A 124 -5.42 -6.99 10.96
N ARG A 125 -5.73 -7.95 11.83
CA ARG A 125 -5.64 -9.39 11.49
C ARG A 125 -6.54 -9.77 10.30
N GLY A 126 -7.68 -9.09 10.14
CA GLY A 126 -8.56 -9.25 8.99
C GLY A 126 -7.95 -8.70 7.70
N VAL A 127 -7.38 -7.50 7.76
CA VAL A 127 -6.63 -6.88 6.65
C VAL A 127 -5.49 -7.81 6.22
N ASP A 128 -4.71 -8.31 7.17
CA ASP A 128 -3.54 -9.13 6.88
C ASP A 128 -3.92 -10.49 6.27
N ARG A 129 -4.98 -11.14 6.79
CA ARG A 129 -5.53 -12.36 6.17
C ARG A 129 -5.96 -12.12 4.73
N LEU A 130 -6.63 -11.00 4.45
CA LEU A 130 -7.08 -10.66 3.11
C LEU A 130 -5.90 -10.40 2.16
N ARG A 131 -4.88 -9.66 2.64
CA ARG A 131 -3.62 -9.43 1.93
C ARG A 131 -2.93 -10.74 1.56
N HIS A 132 -2.81 -11.68 2.50
CA HIS A 132 -2.16 -12.98 2.26
C HIS A 132 -2.94 -13.83 1.25
N ARG A 133 -4.27 -13.89 1.37
CA ARG A 133 -5.12 -14.68 0.44
C ARG A 133 -4.97 -14.21 -1.00
N TYR A 134 -4.91 -12.91 -1.24
CA TYR A 134 -4.86 -12.32 -2.59
C TYR A 134 -3.49 -11.69 -2.93
N ALA A 135 -2.41 -12.19 -2.32
CA ALA A 135 -1.06 -11.64 -2.41
C ALA A 135 -0.51 -11.51 -3.84
N ALA A 136 -1.04 -12.30 -4.79
CA ALA A 136 -0.68 -12.19 -6.20
C ALA A 136 -0.94 -10.79 -6.79
N ARG A 137 -1.93 -10.05 -6.24
CA ARG A 137 -2.38 -8.77 -6.80
C ARG A 137 -2.63 -7.66 -5.78
N LEU A 138 -2.80 -8.02 -4.52
CA LEU A 138 -3.17 -7.11 -3.46
C LEU A 138 -1.98 -6.79 -2.56
N GLU A 139 -1.84 -5.51 -2.23
CA GLU A 139 -1.07 -5.03 -1.08
C GLU A 139 -1.94 -4.14 -0.19
N ALA A 140 -1.44 -3.80 1.00
CA ALA A 140 -2.11 -2.93 1.95
C ALA A 140 -1.19 -1.84 2.48
N VAL A 141 -1.75 -0.63 2.65
CA VAL A 141 -1.12 0.49 3.37
C VAL A 141 -2.04 0.97 4.49
N LEU A 142 -1.42 1.41 5.57
CA LEU A 142 -2.09 2.22 6.59
C LEU A 142 -1.86 3.69 6.29
N VAL A 143 -2.92 4.48 6.47
CA VAL A 143 -2.87 5.92 6.39
C VAL A 143 -3.16 6.49 7.78
N GLU A 144 -2.30 7.38 8.25
CA GLU A 144 -2.38 8.02 9.57
C GLU A 144 -3.54 9.00 9.60
N CYS A 145 -4.72 8.46 9.83
CA CYS A 145 -6.00 9.14 9.96
C CYS A 145 -7.00 8.17 10.60
N ASP A 146 -8.11 8.69 11.10
CA ASP A 146 -9.21 7.87 11.62
C ASP A 146 -10.22 7.48 10.52
N GLU A 147 -11.24 6.69 10.90
CA GLU A 147 -12.28 6.27 9.97
C GLU A 147 -13.14 7.42 9.40
N ILE A 148 -13.25 8.55 10.12
CA ILE A 148 -14.03 9.72 9.72
C ILE A 148 -13.25 10.49 8.66
N GLU A 149 -11.97 10.73 8.90
CA GLU A 149 -11.08 11.40 7.95
C GLU A 149 -10.91 10.61 6.65
N LEU A 150 -10.69 9.30 6.74
CA LEU A 150 -10.58 8.44 5.57
C LEU A 150 -11.92 8.36 4.81
N GLY A 151 -13.02 8.21 5.54
CA GLY A 151 -14.36 8.21 4.95
C GLY A 151 -14.69 9.52 4.24
N GLY A 152 -14.42 10.65 4.89
CA GLY A 152 -14.61 12.00 4.35
C GLY A 152 -13.78 12.25 3.10
N ALA A 153 -12.51 11.85 3.10
CA ALA A 153 -11.60 12.02 1.97
C ALA A 153 -12.07 11.31 0.68
N VAL A 154 -12.86 10.23 0.80
CA VAL A 154 -13.24 9.39 -0.36
C VAL A 154 -14.71 9.50 -0.71
N PHE A 155 -15.58 9.52 0.29
CA PHE A 155 -17.04 9.43 0.12
C PHE A 155 -17.78 10.74 0.44
N GLY A 156 -17.07 11.76 0.94
CA GLY A 156 -17.63 13.05 1.33
C GLY A 156 -17.98 13.13 2.80
N ASP A 157 -18.33 14.34 3.25
CA ASP A 157 -18.54 14.65 4.67
C ASP A 157 -19.59 13.75 5.33
N GLY A 158 -19.36 13.42 6.60
CA GLY A 158 -20.20 12.52 7.39
C GLY A 158 -20.04 11.03 7.06
N CYS A 159 -19.29 10.66 6.02
CA CYS A 159 -19.01 9.27 5.72
C CYS A 159 -17.86 8.72 6.58
N ARG A 160 -17.98 7.44 6.95
CA ARG A 160 -16.95 6.70 7.69
C ARG A 160 -16.40 5.52 6.90
N ALA A 161 -15.10 5.29 6.90
CA ALA A 161 -14.50 4.10 6.33
C ALA A 161 -13.19 3.77 7.03
N ARG A 162 -13.10 2.57 7.64
CA ARG A 162 -11.81 2.05 8.17
C ARG A 162 -10.94 1.41 7.10
N ALA A 163 -11.55 0.94 6.02
CA ALA A 163 -10.86 0.34 4.89
C ALA A 163 -11.61 0.62 3.60
N LEU A 164 -10.83 0.73 2.53
CA LEU A 164 -11.30 0.70 1.15
C LEU A 164 -10.24 0.02 0.29
N MET A 165 -10.67 -0.54 -0.84
CA MET A 165 -9.76 -1.08 -1.83
C MET A 165 -9.80 -0.22 -3.09
N ILE A 166 -8.64 0.21 -3.57
CA ILE A 166 -8.49 0.74 -4.92
C ILE A 166 -8.47 -0.45 -5.87
N ASP A 167 -9.52 -0.58 -6.68
CA ASP A 167 -9.81 -1.76 -7.50
C ASP A 167 -9.27 -1.67 -8.93
N HIS A 168 -8.26 -0.84 -9.19
CA HIS A 168 -7.74 -0.63 -10.53
C HIS A 168 -6.27 -0.23 -10.57
N LYS A 169 -5.47 -0.92 -11.39
CA LYS A 169 -4.01 -0.74 -11.52
C LYS A 169 -3.56 0.71 -11.72
N GLU A 170 -4.25 1.48 -12.57
CA GLU A 170 -3.86 2.88 -12.84
C GLU A 170 -4.15 3.80 -11.66
N ALA A 171 -5.21 3.51 -10.90
CA ALA A 171 -5.50 4.27 -9.68
C ALA A 171 -4.51 3.90 -8.56
N VAL A 172 -4.09 2.63 -8.48
CA VAL A 172 -3.01 2.20 -7.59
C VAL A 172 -1.69 2.89 -7.97
N ALA A 173 -1.33 2.91 -9.25
CA ALA A 173 -0.12 3.58 -9.72
C ALA A 173 -0.11 5.07 -9.35
N ARG A 174 -1.24 5.76 -9.54
CA ARG A 174 -1.39 7.17 -9.13
C ARG A 174 -1.21 7.35 -7.62
N PHE A 175 -1.87 6.52 -6.81
CA PHE A 175 -1.76 6.61 -5.36
C PHE A 175 -0.31 6.40 -4.90
N LEU A 176 0.36 5.37 -5.41
CA LEU A 176 1.76 5.09 -5.09
C LEU A 176 2.72 6.15 -5.64
N GLY A 177 2.40 6.77 -6.79
CA GLY A 177 3.16 7.90 -7.31
C GLY A 177 3.17 9.10 -6.36
N VAL A 178 2.03 9.40 -5.72
CA VAL A 178 1.97 10.45 -4.70
C VAL A 178 2.87 10.10 -3.49
N LEU A 179 2.93 8.84 -3.08
CA LEU A 179 3.84 8.41 -2.01
C LEU A 179 5.30 8.62 -2.43
N ASP A 180 5.65 8.22 -3.64
CA ASP A 180 6.99 8.34 -4.19
C ASP A 180 7.49 9.79 -4.25
N GLU A 181 6.64 10.73 -4.69
CA GLU A 181 6.95 12.17 -4.70
C GLU A 181 7.26 12.69 -3.30
N ARG A 182 6.56 12.18 -2.28
CA ARG A 182 6.82 12.55 -0.88
C ARG A 182 8.12 11.97 -0.35
N ILE A 183 8.46 10.74 -0.73
CA ILE A 183 9.73 10.12 -0.37
C ILE A 183 10.88 10.94 -0.94
N GLY A 184 10.78 11.35 -2.22
CA GLY A 184 11.78 12.23 -2.86
C GLY A 184 11.86 13.63 -2.24
N GLY A 185 10.72 14.21 -1.86
CA GLY A 185 10.66 15.54 -1.23
C GLY A 185 11.11 15.58 0.24
N ALA A 186 10.99 14.46 0.97
CA ALA A 186 11.44 14.37 2.37
C ALA A 186 12.98 14.34 2.47
N GLY A 187 13.66 13.62 1.56
CA GLY A 187 15.12 13.58 1.52
C GLY A 187 15.76 14.95 1.24
N SER A 188 15.07 15.84 0.50
CA SER A 188 15.56 17.20 0.21
C SER A 188 15.44 18.16 1.40
N ARG A 189 14.67 17.83 2.45
CA ARG A 189 14.50 18.69 3.64
C ARG A 189 15.40 18.29 4.82
N GLU A 190 15.79 17.02 4.93
CA GLU A 190 16.72 16.57 5.99
C GLU A 190 18.18 16.97 5.71
N ASP A 191 18.61 17.09 4.44
CA ASP A 191 19.97 17.56 4.10
C ASP A 191 20.21 19.06 4.39
N ALA A 192 19.14 19.84 4.63
CA ALA A 192 19.24 21.27 4.95
C ALA A 192 19.38 21.56 6.46
N ALA A 193 19.33 20.54 7.32
CA ALA A 193 19.38 20.67 8.77
C ALA A 193 20.62 19.99 9.38
N SER A 194 21.82 20.37 8.93
CA SER A 194 23.03 20.19 9.76
C SER A 194 23.29 21.48 10.54
N PRO A 195 23.32 21.44 11.89
CA PRO A 195 23.66 22.61 12.68
C PRO A 195 25.17 22.87 12.53
N SER A 196 25.49 24.07 12.05
CA SER A 196 26.78 24.72 12.23
C SER A 196 27.04 24.87 13.73
N THR A 197 27.72 23.90 14.36
CA THR A 197 28.44 24.15 15.61
C THR A 197 29.74 24.85 15.28
N ALA A 198 29.68 26.18 15.27
CA ALA A 198 30.82 27.05 15.47
C ALA A 198 30.67 27.65 16.87
N ASP A 199 31.51 27.18 17.79
CA ASP A 199 32.19 27.96 18.82
C ASP A 199 33.39 27.16 19.33
#